data_AF-A0A392UPV7-F1
#
_entry.id   AF-A0A392UPV7-F1
#
_cell.length_a   1.000
_cell.length_b   1.000
_cell.length_c   1.000
_cell.angle_alpha   90.00
_cell.angle_beta   90.00
_cell.angle_gamma   90.00
#
_symmetry.space_group_name_H-M   'P 1'
#
loop_
_entity.id
_entity.type
_entity.pdbx_description
1 polymer ?
#
loop_
_entity_poly.entity_id
_entity_poly.type
_entity_poly.pdbx_seq_one_letter_code
_entity_poly.pdbx_strand_id
1 'polypeptide(L)' 'MEGAYEEFSWENFKRKFLAKYFLETARERYGEEFLKLTQGGMNVEAYAKKFESLSRFF' A
#
# COMPACT_ATOMS: atom_id res chain seq x y z
N MET A 1 -35.07 4.00 -3.90
CA MET A 1 -34.21 2.83 -4.20
C MET A 1 -32.96 3.38 -4.89
N GLU A 2 -32.06 4.00 -4.13
CA GLU A 2 -30.87 4.69 -4.69
C GLU A 2 -29.56 4.24 -4.05
N GLY A 3 -29.60 3.51 -2.93
CA GLY A 3 -28.38 3.00 -2.27
C GLY A 3 -27.75 1.76 -2.93
N ALA A 4 -28.51 1.00 -3.72
CA ALA A 4 -28.03 -0.26 -4.31
C ALA A 4 -27.17 -0.07 -5.57
N TYR A 5 -27.32 1.07 -6.27
CA TYR A 5 -26.60 1.35 -7.53
C TYR A 5 -25.25 2.02 -7.29
N GLU A 6 -25.09 2.76 -6.19
CA GLU A 6 -23.76 3.21 -5.75
C GLU A 6 -22.88 2.03 -5.34
N GLU A 7 -23.46 0.93 -4.82
CA GLU A 7 -22.72 -0.24 -4.36
C GLU A 7 -21.98 -1.01 -5.47
N PHE A 8 -22.44 -0.92 -6.73
CA PHE A 8 -21.92 -1.70 -7.86
C PHE A 8 -21.12 -0.89 -8.88
N SER A 9 -20.75 0.37 -8.59
CA SER A 9 -19.82 1.09 -9.47
C SER A 9 -18.39 0.56 -9.31
N TRP A 10 -17.64 0.53 -10.42
CA TRP A 10 -16.23 0.11 -10.42
C TRP A 10 -15.37 0.97 -9.48
N GLU A 11 -15.71 2.25 -9.32
CA GLU A 11 -15.06 3.14 -8.37
C GLU A 11 -15.35 2.76 -6.92
N ASN A 12 -16.59 2.40 -6.59
CA ASN A 12 -16.95 2.01 -5.23
C ASN A 12 -16.37 0.65 -4.86
N PHE A 13 -16.32 -0.30 -5.82
CA PHE A 13 -15.59 -1.56 -5.66
C PHE A 13 -14.11 -1.30 -5.38
N LYS A 14 -13.41 -0.50 -6.21
CA LYS A 14 -11.99 -0.17 -6.00
C LYS A 14 -11.76 0.48 -4.64
N ARG A 15 -12.60 1.43 -4.22
CA ARG A 15 -12.49 2.08 -2.90
C ARG A 15 -12.64 1.07 -1.76
N LYS A 16 -13.69 0.25 -1.77
CA LYS A 16 -13.93 -0.77 -0.72
C LYS A 16 -12.85 -1.87 -0.73
N PHE A 17 -12.38 -2.27 -1.91
CA PHE A 17 -11.31 -3.26 -2.06
C PHE A 17 -9.98 -2.73 -1.51
N LEU A 18 -9.58 -1.52 -1.89
CA LEU A 18 -8.38 -0.88 -1.36
C LEU A 18 -8.50 -0.69 0.15
N ALA A 19 -9.61 -0.16 0.67
CA ALA A 19 -9.79 -0.01 2.12
C ALA A 19 -9.72 -1.34 2.91
N LYS A 20 -10.19 -2.45 2.31
CA LYS A 20 -10.21 -3.78 2.95
C LYS A 20 -8.87 -4.52 2.89
N TYR A 21 -8.15 -4.40 1.79
CA TYR A 21 -6.91 -5.18 1.53
C TYR A 21 -5.64 -4.34 1.63
N PHE A 22 -5.75 -3.04 1.39
CA PHE A 22 -4.70 -2.03 1.50
C PHE A 22 -5.17 -0.98 2.51
N LEU A 23 -5.39 -1.43 3.75
CA LEU A 23 -5.71 -0.55 4.87
C LEU A 23 -4.84 0.70 4.76
N GLU A 24 -5.46 1.89 4.81
CA GLU A 24 -4.75 3.18 4.76
C GLU A 24 -3.52 3.18 5.71
N THR A 25 -3.68 2.53 6.86
CA THR A 25 -2.62 2.30 7.85
C THR A 25 -1.46 1.45 7.37
N ALA A 26 -1.67 0.49 6.47
CA ALA A 26 -0.60 -0.27 5.81
C ALA A 26 0.16 0.64 4.84
N ARG A 27 -0.53 1.47 4.05
CA ARG A 27 0.13 2.43 3.16
C ARG A 27 0.92 3.47 3.94
N GLU A 28 0.36 3.99 5.03
CA GLU A 28 1.04 4.92 5.94
C GLU A 28 2.24 4.26 6.62
N ARG A 29 2.06 3.05 7.21
CA ARG A 29 3.17 2.32 7.86
C ARG A 29 4.28 1.94 6.90
N TYR A 30 3.95 1.36 5.73
CA TYR A 30 4.95 0.95 4.76
C TYR A 30 5.59 2.16 4.06
N GLY A 31 4.85 3.24 3.86
CA GLY A 31 5.38 4.52 3.39
C GLY A 31 6.36 5.13 4.39
N GLU A 32 6.05 5.12 5.69
CA GLU A 32 7.00 5.53 6.73
C GLU A 32 8.24 4.62 6.79
N GLU A 33 8.07 3.30 6.67
CA GLU A 33 9.19 2.37 6.59
C GLU A 33 10.05 2.61 5.36
N PHE A 34 9.44 2.93 4.21
CA PHE A 34 10.15 3.26 2.98
C PHE A 34 10.93 4.57 3.12
N LEU A 35 10.33 5.62 3.68
CA LEU A 35 10.98 6.91 3.91
C LEU A 35 12.13 6.82 4.92
N LYS A 36 12.02 5.92 5.90
CA LYS A 36 13.07 5.66 6.90
C LYS A 36 14.04 4.55 6.47
N LEU A 37 13.85 3.96 5.28
CA LEU A 37 14.68 2.87 4.80
C LEU A 37 16.10 3.40 4.54
N THR A 38 17.05 2.86 5.29
CA THR A 38 18.48 3.11 5.09
C THR A 38 19.18 1.77 4.90
N GLN A 39 20.32 1.77 4.20
CA GLN A 39 21.07 0.53 4.01
C GLN A 39 21.54 -0.08 5.34
N GLY A 40 21.96 0.75 6.29
CA GLY A 40 22.47 0.28 7.58
C GLY A 40 23.58 -0.75 7.42
N GLY A 41 23.47 -1.88 8.13
CA GLY A 41 24.37 -3.04 7.99
C GLY A 41 23.96 -4.05 6.92
N MET A 42 22.94 -3.76 6.11
CA MET A 42 22.49 -4.67 5.05
C MET A 42 23.47 -4.66 3.87
N ASN A 43 23.66 -5.82 3.25
CA ASN A 43 24.31 -5.85 1.93
C ASN A 43 23.37 -5.22 0.89
N VAL A 44 23.95 -4.79 -0.24
CA VAL A 44 23.24 -4.04 -1.28
C VAL A 44 22.08 -4.85 -1.88
N GLU A 45 22.21 -6.16 -2.01
CA GLU A 45 21.16 -7.02 -2.57
C GLU A 45 19.93 -7.08 -1.65
N ALA A 46 20.16 -7.26 -0.34
CA ALA A 46 19.10 -7.30 0.65
C ALA A 46 18.38 -5.95 0.75
N TYR A 47 19.14 -4.85 0.67
CA TYR A 47 18.57 -3.51 0.60
C TYR A 47 17.70 -3.32 -0.65
N ALA A 48 18.20 -3.69 -1.83
CA ALA A 48 17.47 -3.55 -3.09
C ALA A 48 16.13 -4.32 -3.09
N LYS A 49 16.14 -5.57 -2.59
CA LYS A 49 14.91 -6.36 -2.41
C LYS A 49 13.91 -5.69 -1.47
N LYS A 50 14.38 -5.13 -0.36
CA LYS A 50 13.52 -4.43 0.61
C LYS A 50 12.98 -3.12 0.03
N PHE A 51 13.79 -2.39 -0.73
CA PHE A 51 13.38 -1.17 -1.44
C PHE A 51 12.29 -1.47 -2.48
N GLU A 52 12.47 -2.49 -3.33
CA GLU A 52 11.49 -2.86 -4.35
C GLU A 52 10.17 -3.37 -3.76
N SER A 53 10.23 -4.06 -2.61
CA SER A 53 9.01 -4.49 -1.91
C SER A 53 8.24 -3.31 -1.34
N LEU A 54 8.92 -2.32 -0.79
CA LEU A 54 8.31 -1.17 -0.14
C LEU A 54 7.86 -0.09 -1.15
N SER A 55 8.54 0.05 -2.29
CA SER A 55 8.15 0.99 -3.35
C SER A 55 6.77 0.71 -3.95
N ARG A 56 6.26 -0.52 -3.83
CA ARG A 56 4.93 -0.92 -4.29
C ARG A 56 3.79 -0.29 -3.47
N PHE A 57 4.11 0.27 -2.29
CA PHE A 57 3.15 0.92 -1.41
C PHE A 57 3.17 2.45 -1.52
N PHE A 58 4.13 3.02 -2.27
CA PHE A 58 4.24 4.45 -2.51
C PHE A 58 3.57 4.81 -3.84
#